data_AF-A0A1S8L211-F1
#
_entry.id   AF-A0A1S8L211-F1
#
_cell.length_a   1.000
_cell.length_b   1.000
_cell.length_c   1.000
_cell.angle_alpha   90.00
_cell.angle_beta   90.00
_cell.angle_gamma   90.00
#
_symmetry.space_group_name_H-M   'P 1'
#
loop_
_entity.id
_entity.type
_entity.pdbx_description
1 polymer ?
#
loop_
_entity_poly.entity_id
_entity_poly.type
_entity_poly.pdbx_seq_one_letter_code
_entity_poly.pdbx_strand_id
1 'polypeptide(L)'
;MKDKTNPINKLFTSIDNLFAAEKEQNLRSKLGKEIKNLIFTDDIITKLYETDFSDLVDESEKANSIFSNIFPVYIRRETASFRLYKHKIEINLFPKNTRYIYIFDAGRLTSDSLNCFRLYDNDYVDILIMIITLIPLFKENINIALDNFEKNINTYNENILDSNRKELLAEDNFKFLMSKLK
;
A
#
# COMPACT_ATOMS: atom_id res chain seq x y z
N MET A 1 -10.84 -37.39 30.55
CA MET A 1 -9.47 -37.94 30.51
C MET A 1 -8.58 -36.86 29.89
N LYS A 2 -7.50 -36.44 30.58
CA LYS A 2 -6.52 -35.51 30.00
C LYS A 2 -5.74 -36.28 28.94
N ASP A 3 -5.85 -35.87 27.68
CA ASP A 3 -5.03 -36.39 26.59
C ASP A 3 -3.55 -36.19 26.95
N LYS A 4 -2.90 -37.27 27.40
CA LYS A 4 -1.44 -37.35 27.48
C LYS A 4 -0.92 -37.60 26.07
N THR A 5 -1.05 -36.60 25.20
CA THR A 5 -0.34 -36.60 23.93
C THR A 5 1.15 -36.67 24.24
N ASN A 6 1.77 -37.80 23.87
CA ASN A 6 3.20 -38.09 24.04
C ASN A 6 4.02 -36.87 23.58
N PRO A 7 5.01 -36.39 24.36
CA PRO A 7 5.85 -35.24 23.99
C PRO A 7 6.44 -35.34 22.57
N ILE A 8 6.75 -36.56 22.12
CA ILE A 8 7.25 -36.83 20.76
C ILE A 8 6.16 -36.58 19.70
N ASN A 9 4.92 -37.01 19.96
CA ASN A 9 3.80 -36.75 19.06
C ASN A 9 3.48 -35.25 18.99
N LYS A 10 3.58 -34.52 20.12
CA LYS A 10 3.45 -33.06 20.11
C LYS A 10 4.53 -32.39 19.26
N LEU A 11 5.76 -32.91 19.31
CA LEU A 11 6.87 -32.41 18.49
C LEU A 11 6.60 -32.64 16.99
N PHE A 12 6.22 -33.86 16.59
CA PHE A 12 5.88 -34.17 15.19
C PHE A 12 4.71 -33.32 14.68
N THR A 13 3.62 -33.20 15.45
CA THR A 13 2.50 -32.31 15.08
C THR A 13 2.94 -30.85 14.96
N SER A 14 3.86 -30.38 15.82
CA SER A 14 4.39 -29.02 15.73
C SER A 14 5.24 -28.81 14.48
N ILE A 15 6.05 -29.81 14.10
CA ILE A 15 6.86 -29.81 12.88
C ILE A 15 5.96 -29.81 11.63
N ASP A 16 4.96 -30.68 11.58
CA ASP A 16 4.00 -30.76 10.47
C ASP A 16 3.23 -29.44 10.31
N ASN A 17 2.80 -28.85 11.42
CA ASN A 17 2.14 -27.54 11.42
C ASN A 17 3.07 -26.43 10.92
N LEU A 18 4.36 -26.47 11.28
CA LEU A 18 5.35 -25.50 10.83
C LEU A 18 5.59 -25.62 9.32
N PHE A 19 5.75 -26.84 8.80
CA PHE A 19 5.88 -27.09 7.37
C PHE A 19 4.62 -26.69 6.58
N ALA A 20 3.44 -26.95 7.12
CA ALA A 20 2.18 -26.53 6.51
C ALA A 20 2.07 -24.99 6.47
N ALA A 21 2.45 -24.31 7.55
CA ALA A 21 2.47 -22.85 7.63
C ALA A 21 3.48 -22.22 6.65
N GLU A 22 4.67 -22.82 6.52
CA GLU A 22 5.69 -22.37 5.57
C GLU A 22 5.22 -22.53 4.12
N LYS A 23 4.62 -23.68 3.79
CA LYS A 23 4.02 -23.91 2.45
C LYS A 23 2.93 -22.88 2.14
N GLU A 24 2.04 -22.63 3.10
CA GLU A 24 0.98 -21.63 2.96
C GLU A 24 1.54 -20.20 2.79
N GLN A 25 2.57 -19.85 3.56
CA GLN A 25 3.26 -18.56 3.41
C GLN A 25 3.91 -18.41 2.03
N ASN A 26 4.57 -19.46 1.54
CA ASN A 26 5.19 -19.46 0.21
C ASN A 26 4.15 -19.29 -0.91
N LEU A 27 2.99 -19.95 -0.80
CA LEU A 27 1.89 -19.80 -1.75
C LEU A 27 1.33 -18.37 -1.74
N ARG A 28 1.10 -17.80 -0.55
CA ARG A 28 0.64 -16.42 -0.40
C ARG A 28 1.63 -15.41 -0.97
N SER A 29 2.91 -15.52 -0.63
CA SER A 29 3.96 -14.64 -1.15
C SER A 29 4.04 -14.71 -2.67
N LYS A 30 3.95 -15.91 -3.26
CA LYS A 30 3.91 -16.08 -4.71
C LYS A 30 2.70 -15.36 -5.32
N LEU A 31 1.50 -15.60 -4.79
CA LEU A 31 0.27 -14.93 -5.27
C LEU A 31 0.36 -13.40 -5.15
N GLY A 32 0.85 -12.89 -4.02
CA GLY A 32 0.98 -11.45 -3.80
C GLY A 32 1.96 -10.79 -4.76
N LYS A 33 3.07 -11.47 -5.11
CA LYS A 33 3.99 -11.02 -6.15
C LYS A 33 3.35 -11.02 -7.54
N GLU A 34 2.60 -12.07 -7.89
CA GLU A 34 1.88 -12.11 -9.17
C GLU A 34 0.86 -10.96 -9.30
N ILE A 35 0.06 -10.71 -8.27
CA ILE A 35 -0.90 -9.59 -8.25
C ILE A 35 -0.16 -8.25 -8.40
N LYS A 36 0.95 -8.06 -7.67
CA LYS A 36 1.78 -6.86 -7.76
C LYS A 36 2.30 -6.65 -9.18
N ASN A 37 2.87 -7.68 -9.80
CA ASN A 37 3.42 -7.62 -11.15
C ASN A 37 2.32 -7.37 -12.20
N LEU A 38 1.12 -7.92 -11.98
CA LEU A 38 -0.02 -7.65 -12.82
C LEU A 38 -0.48 -6.21 -12.71
N ILE A 39 -0.39 -5.54 -11.55
CA ILE A 39 -0.77 -4.13 -11.37
C ILE A 39 0.34 -3.20 -11.86
N PHE A 40 1.57 -3.41 -11.39
CA PHE A 40 2.75 -2.61 -11.68
C PHE A 40 3.56 -3.28 -12.78
N THR A 41 3.08 -3.16 -14.01
CA THR A 41 3.81 -3.64 -15.20
C THR A 41 5.11 -2.87 -15.39
N ASP A 42 6.04 -3.43 -16.16
CA ASP A 42 7.32 -2.78 -16.46
C ASP A 42 7.14 -1.36 -17.00
N ASP A 43 6.13 -1.11 -17.86
CA ASP A 43 5.79 0.22 -18.36
C ASP A 43 5.40 1.19 -17.22
N ILE A 44 4.55 0.76 -16.29
CA ILE A 44 4.13 1.57 -15.13
C ILE A 44 5.31 1.82 -14.21
N ILE A 45 6.14 0.80 -13.97
CA ILE A 45 7.34 0.90 -13.14
C ILE A 45 8.34 1.88 -13.77
N THR A 46 8.54 1.83 -15.08
CA THR A 46 9.43 2.72 -15.82
C THR A 46 8.96 4.16 -15.69
N LYS A 47 7.67 4.44 -15.99
CA LYS A 47 7.09 5.77 -15.81
C LYS A 47 7.21 6.28 -14.37
N LEU A 48 7.01 5.42 -13.38
CA LEU A 48 7.20 5.77 -11.97
C LEU A 48 8.65 6.17 -11.65
N TYR A 49 9.64 5.50 -12.23
CA TYR A 49 11.05 5.85 -12.05
C TYR A 49 11.47 7.11 -12.82
N GLU A 50 10.95 7.33 -14.03
CA GLU A 50 11.13 8.59 -14.77
C GLU A 50 10.57 9.80 -14.02
N THR A 51 9.59 9.54 -13.15
CA THR A 51 8.94 10.52 -12.28
C THR A 51 9.62 10.62 -10.90
N ASP A 52 10.68 9.83 -10.63
CA ASP A 52 11.37 9.78 -9.34
C ASP A 52 12.44 10.88 -9.24
N PHE A 53 12.27 11.80 -8.29
CA PHE A 53 13.13 12.98 -8.09
C PHE A 53 14.43 12.70 -7.35
N SER A 54 14.90 11.46 -7.35
CA SER A 54 16.16 11.09 -6.71
C SER A 54 17.37 11.92 -7.19
N ASP A 55 17.27 12.53 -8.38
CA ASP A 55 18.24 13.46 -8.96
C ASP A 55 18.04 14.95 -8.57
N LEU A 56 16.88 15.33 -8.03
CA LEU A 56 16.60 16.70 -7.53
C LEU A 56 16.80 16.83 -6.00
N VAL A 57 17.15 15.75 -5.32
CA VAL A 57 17.31 15.70 -3.86
C VAL A 57 18.80 15.65 -3.50
N ASP A 58 19.25 16.58 -2.65
CA ASP A 58 20.64 16.67 -2.19
C ASP A 58 21.12 15.34 -1.60
N GLU A 59 22.41 15.01 -1.74
CA GLU A 59 22.96 13.71 -1.32
C GLU A 59 22.75 13.40 0.18
N SER A 60 22.60 14.43 1.01
CA SER A 60 22.29 14.30 2.44
C SER A 60 20.82 13.91 2.73
N GLU A 61 19.91 14.13 1.77
CA GLU A 61 18.50 13.76 1.82
C GLU A 61 18.19 12.48 1.02
N LYS A 62 19.14 11.92 0.26
CA LYS A 62 18.97 10.65 -0.47
C LYS A 62 18.59 9.48 0.44
N ALA A 63 19.05 9.46 1.69
CA ALA A 63 18.64 8.45 2.68
C ALA A 63 17.17 8.60 3.11
N ASN A 64 16.58 9.78 2.88
CA ASN A 64 15.18 10.12 3.12
C ASN A 64 14.40 10.28 1.80
N SER A 65 14.82 9.69 0.67
CA SER A 65 14.04 9.76 -0.58
C SER A 65 12.76 8.91 -0.47
N ILE A 66 11.79 9.54 0.19
CA ILE A 66 10.47 9.07 0.60
C ILE A 66 9.53 8.89 -0.60
N PHE A 67 9.96 9.24 -1.83
CA PHE A 67 9.11 9.16 -3.02
C PHE A 67 8.80 7.73 -3.49
N SER A 68 9.58 6.74 -3.04
CA SER A 68 9.18 5.33 -3.17
C SER A 68 7.96 4.94 -2.31
N ASN A 69 7.50 5.83 -1.40
CA ASN A 69 6.47 5.55 -0.40
C ASN A 69 5.14 6.33 -0.49
N ILE A 70 4.94 7.39 -1.30
CA ILE A 70 3.75 8.26 -1.09
C ILE A 70 3.10 8.84 -2.37
N PHE A 71 2.66 8.01 -3.31
CA PHE A 71 1.48 8.39 -4.10
C PHE A 71 0.42 7.29 -4.07
N PRO A 72 -0.41 7.24 -3.00
CA PRO A 72 -1.52 6.32 -2.98
C PRO A 72 -2.48 6.66 -4.13
N VAL A 73 -2.67 5.72 -5.05
CA VAL A 73 -3.71 5.86 -6.07
C VAL A 73 -5.04 5.52 -5.41
N TYR A 74 -5.93 6.51 -5.32
CA TYR A 74 -7.22 6.36 -4.68
C TYR A 74 -8.28 5.94 -5.68
N ILE A 75 -9.00 4.87 -5.35
CA ILE A 75 -10.11 4.35 -6.15
C ILE A 75 -11.32 4.22 -5.26
N ARG A 76 -12.46 4.75 -5.72
CA ARG A 76 -13.74 4.67 -5.01
C ARG A 76 -14.78 3.94 -5.85
N ARG A 77 -15.46 2.99 -5.21
CA ARG A 77 -16.68 2.33 -5.68
C ARG A 77 -17.81 2.59 -4.68
N GLU A 78 -19.02 2.18 -5.05
CA GLU A 78 -20.20 2.31 -4.17
C GLU A 78 -20.00 1.54 -2.85
N THR A 79 -19.39 0.36 -2.92
CA THR A 79 -19.26 -0.58 -1.80
C THR A 79 -17.88 -0.61 -1.15
N ALA A 80 -16.86 0.02 -1.76
CA ALA A 80 -15.49 -0.02 -1.25
C ALA A 80 -14.65 1.17 -1.71
N SER A 81 -13.59 1.48 -0.97
CA SER A 81 -12.52 2.37 -1.41
C SER A 81 -11.16 1.71 -1.23
N PHE A 82 -10.22 2.06 -2.12
CA PHE A 82 -8.89 1.49 -2.18
C PHE A 82 -7.86 2.60 -2.19
N ARG A 83 -6.78 2.42 -1.44
CA ARG A 83 -5.54 3.20 -1.59
C ARG A 83 -4.44 2.23 -1.98
N LEU A 84 -3.99 2.37 -3.22
CA LEU A 84 -2.96 1.51 -3.79
C LEU A 84 -1.59 2.15 -3.63
N TYR A 85 -0.68 1.42 -2.97
CA TYR A 85 0.73 1.74 -2.84
C TYR A 85 1.56 0.67 -3.57
N LYS A 86 2.82 0.95 -3.87
CA LYS A 86 3.73 -0.03 -4.52
C LYS A 86 3.88 -1.33 -3.71
N HIS A 87 3.81 -1.26 -2.39
CA HIS A 87 4.04 -2.40 -1.49
C HIS A 87 2.76 -2.97 -0.84
N LYS A 88 1.61 -2.27 -0.94
CA LYS A 88 0.35 -2.70 -0.31
C LYS A 88 -0.90 -2.10 -0.95
N ILE A 89 -2.06 -2.65 -0.62
CA ILE A 89 -3.37 -2.06 -0.85
C ILE A 89 -4.08 -1.89 0.49
N GLU A 90 -4.57 -0.68 0.78
CA GLU A 90 -5.52 -0.45 1.88
C GLU A 90 -6.93 -0.45 1.30
N ILE A 91 -7.84 -1.18 1.95
CA ILE A 91 -9.19 -1.44 1.46
C ILE A 91 -10.17 -1.05 2.58
N ASN A 92 -11.10 -0.15 2.31
CA ASN A 92 -12.19 0.15 3.23
C ASN A 92 -13.51 -0.31 2.61
N LEU A 93 -14.21 -1.22 3.28
CA LEU A 93 -15.52 -1.69 2.86
C LEU A 93 -16.64 -0.86 3.50
N PHE A 94 -17.63 -0.47 2.71
CA PHE A 94 -18.83 0.21 3.16
C PHE A 94 -20.02 -0.77 3.17
N PRO A 95 -20.98 -0.66 4.12
CA PRO A 95 -21.06 0.29 5.24
C PRO A 95 -20.38 -0.22 6.52
N LYS A 96 -19.80 -1.43 6.50
CA LYS A 96 -19.23 -2.08 7.70
C LYS A 96 -18.05 -1.32 8.31
N ASN A 97 -17.48 -0.33 7.60
CA ASN A 97 -16.28 0.44 7.99
C ASN A 97 -15.06 -0.44 8.31
N THR A 98 -15.07 -1.70 7.87
CA THR A 98 -13.97 -2.63 8.06
C THR A 98 -12.83 -2.24 7.13
N ARG A 99 -11.64 -2.14 7.71
CA ARG A 99 -10.42 -1.85 6.94
C ARG A 99 -9.55 -3.08 6.83
N TYR A 100 -9.08 -3.35 5.62
CA TYR A 100 -8.09 -4.38 5.34
C TYR A 100 -6.83 -3.76 4.75
N ILE A 101 -5.70 -4.39 5.01
CA ILE A 101 -4.41 -4.08 4.42
C ILE A 101 -3.88 -5.37 3.81
N TYR A 102 -3.65 -5.35 2.49
CA TYR A 102 -3.01 -6.43 1.76
C TYR A 102 -1.58 -6.05 1.40
N ILE A 103 -0.59 -6.80 1.88
CA ILE A 103 0.84 -6.57 1.63
C ILE A 103 1.32 -7.55 0.57
N PHE A 104 1.77 -7.05 -0.57
CA PHE A 104 2.08 -7.86 -1.74
C PHE A 104 3.21 -8.86 -1.50
N ASP A 105 4.35 -8.40 -0.99
CA ASP A 105 5.56 -9.23 -0.92
C ASP A 105 5.37 -10.46 0.00
N ALA A 106 4.53 -10.32 1.03
CA ALA A 106 4.17 -11.38 1.96
C ALA A 106 2.87 -12.12 1.58
N GLY A 107 2.09 -11.59 0.63
CA GLY A 107 0.70 -12.03 0.41
C GLY A 107 -0.15 -11.99 1.69
N ARG A 108 0.11 -11.02 2.57
CA ARG A 108 -0.51 -10.97 3.90
C ARG A 108 -1.71 -10.04 3.88
N LEU A 109 -2.88 -10.55 4.26
CA LEU A 109 -4.08 -9.75 4.52
C LEU A 109 -4.25 -9.57 6.03
N THR A 110 -4.44 -8.34 6.47
CA THR A 110 -4.71 -7.99 7.87
C THR A 110 -5.89 -7.04 7.99
N SER A 111 -6.75 -7.21 8.98
CA SER A 111 -7.79 -6.23 9.32
C SER A 111 -7.27 -5.14 10.27
N ASP A 112 -8.05 -4.08 10.45
CA ASP A 112 -7.92 -3.06 11.51
C ASP A 112 -7.76 -3.63 12.93
N SER A 113 -8.39 -4.75 13.21
CA SER A 113 -8.30 -5.52 14.47
C SER A 113 -7.00 -6.34 14.60
N LEU A 114 -6.04 -6.16 13.69
CA LEU A 114 -4.77 -6.89 13.60
C LEU A 114 -4.93 -8.39 13.38
N ASN A 115 -6.12 -8.85 12.97
CA ASN A 115 -6.35 -10.24 12.60
C ASN A 115 -5.63 -10.53 11.27
N CYS A 116 -4.78 -11.55 11.27
CA CYS A 116 -4.07 -12.01 10.09
C CYS A 116 -4.81 -13.18 9.46
N PHE A 117 -5.23 -13.01 8.21
CA PHE A 117 -5.99 -14.02 7.49
C PHE A 117 -5.08 -15.01 6.76
N ARG A 118 -5.54 -16.24 6.68
CA ARG A 118 -4.91 -17.40 6.03
C ARG A 118 -5.50 -17.62 4.65
N LEU A 119 -4.75 -18.33 3.80
CA LEU A 119 -5.18 -18.61 2.42
C LEU A 119 -6.50 -19.41 2.34
N TYR A 120 -6.86 -20.13 3.39
CA TYR A 120 -8.09 -20.91 3.50
C TYR A 120 -9.25 -20.17 4.19
N ASP A 121 -9.05 -18.91 4.60
CA ASP A 121 -10.13 -18.09 5.14
C ASP A 121 -10.96 -17.49 4.00
N ASN A 122 -12.29 -17.59 4.08
CA ASN A 122 -13.19 -17.05 3.06
C ASN A 122 -12.97 -15.54 2.86
N ASP A 123 -12.80 -14.78 3.95
CA ASP A 123 -12.51 -13.35 3.90
C ASP A 123 -11.23 -13.05 3.12
N TYR A 124 -10.19 -13.90 3.23
CA TYR A 124 -8.98 -13.76 2.44
C TYR A 124 -9.31 -13.92 0.95
N VAL A 125 -9.98 -15.01 0.59
CA VAL A 125 -10.32 -15.33 -0.80
C VAL A 125 -11.20 -14.23 -1.43
N ASP A 126 -12.25 -13.81 -0.74
CA ASP A 126 -13.20 -12.81 -1.22
C ASP A 126 -12.54 -11.45 -1.47
N ILE A 127 -11.70 -11.00 -0.54
CA ILE A 127 -10.94 -9.75 -0.70
C ILE A 127 -9.94 -9.85 -1.85
N LEU A 128 -9.26 -11.00 -2.00
CA LEU A 128 -8.31 -11.18 -3.08
C LEU A 128 -8.98 -11.24 -4.46
N ILE A 129 -10.15 -11.86 -4.58
CA ILE A 129 -10.97 -11.81 -5.81
C ILE A 129 -11.33 -10.37 -6.14
N MET A 130 -11.73 -9.57 -5.14
CA MET A 130 -12.04 -8.15 -5.32
C MET A 130 -10.81 -7.37 -5.82
N ILE A 131 -9.63 -7.60 -5.24
CA ILE A 131 -8.40 -6.97 -5.72
C ILE A 131 -8.10 -7.37 -7.17
N ILE A 132 -8.15 -8.67 -7.49
CA ILE A 132 -7.81 -9.20 -8.81
C ILE A 132 -8.75 -8.64 -9.89
N THR A 133 -10.05 -8.59 -9.60
CA THR A 133 -11.05 -8.05 -10.54
C THR A 133 -10.88 -6.55 -10.80
N LEU A 134 -10.25 -5.82 -9.88
CA LEU A 134 -9.97 -4.38 -10.00
C LEU A 134 -8.60 -4.06 -10.61
N ILE A 135 -7.76 -5.05 -10.96
CA ILE A 135 -6.45 -4.83 -11.58
C ILE A 135 -6.51 -3.87 -12.79
N PRO A 136 -7.44 -4.01 -13.76
CA PRO A 136 -7.52 -3.08 -14.89
C PRO A 136 -7.73 -1.63 -14.45
N LEU A 137 -8.60 -1.42 -13.45
CA LEU A 137 -8.88 -0.10 -12.91
C LEU A 137 -7.70 0.47 -12.12
N PHE A 138 -6.96 -0.38 -11.39
CA PHE A 138 -5.72 0.02 -10.73
C PHE A 138 -4.74 0.60 -11.75
N LYS A 139 -4.51 -0.10 -12.87
CA LYS A 139 -3.63 0.37 -13.94
C LYS A 139 -4.08 1.70 -14.54
N GLU A 140 -5.36 1.82 -14.83
CA GLU A 140 -5.95 3.04 -15.40
C GLU A 140 -5.70 4.23 -14.49
N ASN A 141 -6.02 4.10 -13.19
CA ASN A 141 -5.86 5.19 -12.24
C ASN A 141 -4.38 5.50 -11.94
N ILE A 142 -3.48 4.51 -12.00
CA ILE A 142 -2.04 4.77 -11.93
C ILE A 142 -1.60 5.63 -13.11
N ASN A 143 -1.97 5.28 -14.34
CA ASN A 143 -1.59 6.07 -15.52
C ASN A 143 -2.19 7.48 -15.46
N ILE A 144 -3.46 7.64 -15.08
CA ILE A 144 -4.07 8.96 -14.89
C ILE A 144 -3.29 9.77 -13.85
N ALA A 145 -2.90 9.15 -12.74
CA ALA A 145 -2.12 9.81 -11.70
C ALA A 145 -0.75 10.26 -12.23
N LEU A 146 -0.05 9.41 -12.98
CA LEU A 146 1.24 9.71 -13.60
C LEU A 146 1.13 10.83 -14.64
N ASP A 147 0.16 10.76 -15.54
CA ASP A 147 -0.06 11.78 -16.59
C ASP A 147 -0.42 13.14 -15.99
N ASN A 148 -1.25 13.15 -14.93
CA ASN A 148 -1.56 14.39 -14.20
C ASN A 148 -0.34 14.93 -13.47
N PHE A 149 0.50 14.06 -12.95
CA PHE A 149 1.73 14.44 -12.26
C PHE A 149 2.73 15.10 -13.22
N GLU A 150 2.95 14.50 -14.39
CA GLU A 150 3.79 15.06 -15.46
C GLU A 150 3.31 16.45 -15.90
N LYS A 151 1.99 16.61 -16.12
CA LYS A 151 1.38 17.91 -16.44
C LYS A 151 1.59 18.94 -15.33
N ASN A 152 1.45 18.52 -14.07
CA ASN A 152 1.61 19.41 -12.92
C ASN A 152 3.06 19.85 -12.72
N ILE A 153 4.06 18.98 -12.95
CA ILE A 153 5.48 19.36 -12.94
C ILE A 153 5.76 20.45 -13.98
N ASN A 154 5.29 20.22 -15.21
CA ASN A 154 5.48 21.18 -16.31
C ASN A 154 4.83 22.54 -16.00
N THR A 155 3.71 22.53 -15.26
CA THR A 155 3.02 23.75 -14.79
C THR A 155 3.71 24.37 -13.55
N TYR A 156 4.38 23.58 -12.71
CA TYR A 156 5.04 24.05 -11.48
C TYR A 156 6.28 24.91 -11.80
N ASN A 157 7.02 24.56 -12.86
CA ASN A 157 8.17 25.35 -13.33
C ASN A 157 7.80 26.80 -13.70
N GLU A 158 6.54 27.07 -14.06
CA GLU A 158 6.04 28.43 -14.33
C GLU A 158 5.62 29.18 -13.06
N ASN A 159 5.30 28.47 -11.96
CA ASN A 159 4.69 29.01 -10.74
C ASN A 159 5.65 29.20 -9.55
N ILE A 160 6.94 28.87 -9.68
CA ILE A 160 7.97 29.05 -8.64
C ILE A 160 8.03 30.51 -8.14
N LEU A 161 7.65 31.47 -8.98
CA LEU A 161 7.55 32.90 -8.62
C LEU A 161 6.47 33.22 -7.57
N ASP A 162 5.44 32.38 -7.38
CA ASP A 162 4.33 32.58 -6.41
C ASP A 162 4.52 31.75 -5.12
N SER A 163 5.58 30.93 -5.04
CA SER A 163 5.93 30.11 -3.88
C SER A 163 6.25 30.94 -2.63
N ASN A 164 6.99 32.05 -2.80
CA ASN A 164 7.36 32.97 -1.71
C ASN A 164 6.15 33.54 -0.95
N ARG A 165 4.98 33.61 -1.62
CA ARG A 165 3.72 34.03 -0.99
C ARG A 165 3.11 32.97 -0.08
N LYS A 166 3.27 31.69 -0.41
CA LYS A 166 2.72 30.57 0.37
C LYS A 166 3.49 30.34 1.66
N GLU A 167 4.81 30.55 1.64
CA GLU A 167 5.67 30.44 2.81
C GLU A 167 5.33 31.49 3.88
N LEU A 168 5.14 32.75 3.46
CA LEU A 168 4.64 33.82 4.33
C LEU A 168 3.27 33.51 4.94
N LEU A 169 2.36 32.94 4.14
CA LEU A 169 1.01 32.54 4.59
C LEU A 169 1.06 31.39 5.61
N ALA A 170 2.01 30.46 5.45
CA ALA A 170 2.23 29.36 6.40
C ALA A 170 2.79 29.87 7.73
N GLU A 171 3.74 30.81 7.70
CA GLU A 171 4.26 31.47 8.91
C GLU A 171 3.17 32.24 9.66
N ASP A 172 2.34 33.00 8.94
CA ASP A 172 1.25 33.77 9.53
C ASP A 172 0.21 32.86 10.20
N ASN A 173 -0.14 31.75 9.53
CA ASN A 173 -1.01 30.73 10.10
C ASN A 173 -0.41 30.08 11.35
N PHE A 174 0.89 29.77 11.34
CA PHE A 174 1.58 29.21 12.51
C PHE A 174 1.54 30.18 13.70
N LYS A 175 1.89 31.45 13.48
CA LYS A 175 1.85 32.51 14.51
C LYS A 175 0.43 32.69 15.06
N PHE A 176 -0.58 32.71 14.18
CA PHE A 176 -1.98 32.79 14.57
C PHE A 176 -2.40 31.61 15.44
N LEU A 177 -2.11 30.37 15.04
CA LEU A 177 -2.48 29.17 15.81
C LEU A 177 -1.76 29.12 17.16
N MET A 178 -0.48 29.49 17.21
CA MET A 178 0.28 29.62 18.46
C MET A 178 -0.33 30.66 19.40
N SER A 179 -0.91 31.74 18.87
CA SER A 179 -1.59 32.76 19.68
C SER A 179 -2.89 32.26 20.33
N LYS A 180 -3.50 31.20 19.80
CA LYS A 180 -4.74 30.58 20.32
C LYS A 180 -4.50 29.50 21.37
N LEU A 181 -3.25 29.12 21.59
CA LEU A 181 -2.84 28.12 22.58
C LEU A 181 -2.53 28.74 23.97
N LYS A 182 -2.79 30.04 24.14
CA LYS A 182 -2.62 30.78 25.41
C LYS A 182 -3.96 31.07 26.07
#